data_AF-A0A7Y5E9N7-F1
#
_entry.id   AF-A0A7Y5E9N7-F1
#
_cell.length_a   1.000
_cell.length_b   1.000
_cell.length_c   1.000
_cell.angle_alpha   90.00
_cell.angle_beta   90.00
_cell.angle_gamma   90.00
#
_symmetry.space_group_name_H-M   'P 1'
#
loop_
_entity.id
_entity.type
_entity.pdbx_description
1 polymer ?
#
loop_
_entity_poly.entity_id
_entity_poly.type
_entity_poly.pdbx_seq_one_letter_code
_entity_poly.pdbx_strand_id
1 'polypeptide(L)'
;MLDVVEVVIELQAEGFINSDRQTAGKVVRHLGTGAFSCRVEASVKGVPQPKGPYASEDEARRALIQFWENCNKALERTPAWTPLTFV
;
A
#
# COMPACT_ATOMS: atom_id res chain seq x y z
N MET A 1 3.53 21.76 -9.41
CA MET A 1 4.21 21.77 -8.10
C MET A 1 4.90 20.43 -7.95
N LEU A 2 6.23 20.42 -7.78
CA LEU A 2 7.03 19.21 -7.64
C LEU A 2 6.98 18.77 -6.16
N ASP A 3 6.57 17.54 -5.89
CA ASP A 3 6.63 16.98 -4.54
C ASP A 3 7.82 16.01 -4.46
N VAL A 4 8.79 16.32 -3.60
CA VAL A 4 9.98 15.50 -3.40
C VAL A 4 9.69 14.54 -2.26
N VAL A 5 9.72 13.25 -2.58
CA VAL A 5 9.48 12.18 -1.63
C VAL A 5 10.69 11.26 -1.52
N GLU A 6 10.96 10.79 -0.31
CA GLU A 6 11.97 9.78 0.00
C GLU A 6 11.27 8.45 0.27
N VAL A 7 11.74 7.36 -0.33
CA VAL A 7 11.26 6.01 0.02
C VAL A 7 12.01 5.57 1.27
N VAL A 8 11.30 5.43 2.39
CA VAL A 8 11.89 5.03 3.68
C VAL A 8 11.77 3.54 3.93
N ILE A 9 10.73 2.89 3.39
CA ILE A 9 10.56 1.44 3.46
C ILE A 9 9.99 0.94 2.14
N GLU A 10 10.48 -0.20 1.68
CA GLU A 10 9.84 -1.04 0.67
C GLU A 10 9.52 -2.42 1.27
N LEU A 11 8.29 -2.88 1.10
CA LEU A 11 7.79 -4.15 1.61
C LEU A 11 7.16 -4.94 0.45
N GLN A 12 7.30 -6.27 0.51
CA GLN A 12 6.65 -7.19 -0.39
C GLN A 12 5.62 -8.05 0.38
N ALA A 13 4.51 -8.34 -0.27
CA ALA A 13 3.48 -9.24 0.23
C ALA A 13 3.16 -10.32 -0.80
N GLU A 14 3.04 -11.56 -0.31
CA GLU A 14 2.78 -12.76 -1.08
C GLU A 14 1.90 -13.73 -0.29
N GLY A 15 1.46 -14.82 -0.93
CA GLY A 15 0.67 -15.88 -0.28
C GLY A 15 -0.80 -15.53 -0.04
N PHE A 16 -1.41 -14.75 -0.93
CA PHE A 16 -2.84 -14.41 -0.83
C PHE A 16 -3.73 -15.63 -1.15
N ILE A 17 -4.84 -15.78 -0.41
CA ILE A 17 -5.63 -17.02 -0.32
C ILE A 17 -6.19 -17.54 -1.66
N ASN A 18 -6.41 -16.66 -2.64
CA ASN A 18 -6.93 -16.99 -3.98
C ASN A 18 -6.06 -16.40 -5.09
N SER A 19 -4.76 -16.21 -4.84
CA SER A 19 -3.86 -15.63 -5.83
C SER A 19 -2.39 -15.91 -5.51
N ASP A 20 -1.67 -16.52 -6.45
CA ASP A 20 -0.19 -16.60 -6.42
C ASP A 20 0.49 -15.25 -6.71
N ARG A 21 -0.25 -14.14 -6.57
CA ARG A 21 0.25 -12.81 -6.90
C ARG A 21 1.13 -12.30 -5.77
N GLN A 22 2.24 -11.73 -6.18
CA GLN A 22 3.08 -10.89 -5.34
C GLN A 22 2.75 -9.42 -5.61
N THR A 23 2.76 -8.60 -4.57
CA THR A 23 2.56 -7.16 -4.66
C THR A 23 3.54 -6.44 -3.75
N ALA A 24 4.00 -5.26 -4.16
CA ALA A 24 4.85 -4.43 -3.31
C ALA A 24 4.12 -3.17 -2.84
N GLY A 25 4.63 -2.63 -1.74
CA GLY A 25 4.18 -1.38 -1.15
C GLY A 25 5.34 -0.62 -0.56
N LYS A 26 5.27 0.71 -0.64
CA LYS A 26 6.32 1.63 -0.22
C LYS A 26 5.75 2.59 0.81
N VAL A 27 6.51 2.84 1.86
CA VAL A 27 6.30 3.99 2.73
C VAL A 27 7.19 5.11 2.22
N VAL A 28 6.59 6.26 1.92
CA VAL A 28 7.31 7.45 1.46
C VAL A 28 7.18 8.57 2.47
N ARG A 29 8.26 9.31 2.67
CA ARG A 29 8.31 10.53 3.47
C ARG A 29 8.32 11.73 2.54
N HIS A 30 7.38 12.64 2.73
CA HIS A 30 7.32 13.90 2.00
C HIS A 30 8.32 14.88 2.61
N LEU A 31 9.36 15.28 1.85
CA LEU A 31 10.43 16.12 2.40
C LEU A 31 9.97 17.54 2.73
N GLY A 32 8.94 18.04 2.02
CA GLY A 32 8.39 19.37 2.27
C GLY A 32 7.56 19.48 3.55
N THR A 33 6.92 18.39 3.99
CA THR A 33 5.99 18.39 5.15
C THR A 33 6.46 17.51 6.30
N GLY A 34 7.42 16.60 6.06
CA GLY A 34 7.83 15.57 7.00
C GLY A 34 6.82 14.43 7.18
N ALA A 35 5.65 14.50 6.54
CA ALA A 35 4.59 13.51 6.66
C ALA A 35 4.92 12.21 5.92
N PHE A 36 4.29 11.10 6.32
CA PHE A 36 4.45 9.81 5.68
C PHE A 36 3.20 9.45 4.86
N SER A 37 3.37 8.73 3.75
CA SER A 37 2.25 8.14 3.01
C SER A 37 2.64 6.77 2.45
N CYS A 38 1.64 6.00 2.04
CA CYS A 38 1.86 4.68 1.45
C CYS A 38 1.59 4.72 -0.05
N ARG A 39 2.36 3.95 -0.81
CA ARG A 39 2.17 3.68 -2.22
C ARG A 39 2.10 2.18 -2.41
N VAL A 40 1.13 1.70 -3.16
CA VAL A 40 0.92 0.27 -3.43
C VAL A 40 0.78 0.04 -4.93
N GLU A 41 1.32 -1.07 -5.42
CA GLU A 41 1.33 -1.39 -6.86
C GLU A 41 0.02 -2.03 -7.34
N ALA A 42 -0.70 -2.67 -6.43
CA ALA A 42 -1.97 -3.32 -6.72
C ALA A 42 -2.94 -3.18 -5.55
N SER A 43 -4.23 -3.25 -5.87
CA SER A 43 -5.30 -3.31 -4.88
C SER A 43 -6.34 -4.35 -5.29
N VAL A 44 -7.09 -4.86 -4.31
CA VAL A 44 -8.25 -5.71 -4.57
C VAL A 44 -9.49 -4.82 -4.69
N LYS A 45 -10.38 -5.15 -5.62
CA LYS A 45 -11.62 -4.39 -5.84
C LYS A 45 -12.41 -4.24 -4.53
N GLY A 46 -12.69 -3.00 -4.14
CA GLY A 46 -13.44 -2.69 -2.91
C GLY A 46 -12.59 -2.52 -1.66
N VAL A 47 -11.27 -2.70 -1.72
CA VAL A 47 -10.37 -2.43 -0.59
C VAL A 47 -9.79 -1.02 -0.71
N PRO A 48 -10.02 -0.13 0.29
CA PRO A 48 -9.47 1.22 0.25
C PRO A 48 -7.95 1.19 0.39
N GLN A 49 -7.27 1.96 -0.45
CA GLN A 49 -5.81 2.09 -0.37
C GLN A 49 -5.42 2.86 0.89
N PRO A 50 -4.31 2.47 1.56
CA PRO A 50 -3.77 3.24 2.66
C PRO A 50 -3.22 4.54 2.07
N LYS A 51 -3.91 5.65 2.33
CA LYS A 51 -3.49 6.99 1.93
C LYS A 51 -3.18 7.78 3.20
N GLY A 52 -2.00 8.39 3.24
CA GLY A 52 -1.59 9.27 4.32
C GLY A 52 -2.38 10.60 4.33
N PRO A 53 -1.94 11.59 5.11
CA PRO A 53 -0.66 11.62 5.84
C PRO A 53 -0.70 10.82 7.13
N TYR A 54 0.36 10.05 7.38
CA TYR A 54 0.64 9.39 8.65
C TYR A 54 1.69 10.20 9.43
N ALA A 55 1.61 10.15 10.76
CA ALA A 55 2.48 10.91 11.65
C ALA A 55 3.85 10.25 11.83
N SER A 56 3.97 8.95 11.55
CA SER A 56 5.22 8.19 11.70
C SER A 56 5.38 7.10 10.64
N GLU A 57 6.63 6.68 10.43
CA GLU A 57 6.97 5.54 9.58
C GLU A 57 6.26 4.26 10.04
N ASP A 58 6.23 3.99 11.35
CA ASP A 58 5.60 2.80 11.92
C ASP A 58 4.08 2.77 11.69
N GLU A 59 3.42 3.93 11.78
CA GLU A 59 2.00 4.04 11.48
C GLU A 59 1.71 3.76 10.01
N ALA A 60 2.50 4.33 9.09
CA ALA A 60 2.38 4.06 7.66
C ALA A 60 2.64 2.57 7.34
N ARG A 61 3.66 1.98 7.96
CA ARG A 61 3.98 0.55 7.83
C ARG A 61 2.82 -0.34 8.28
N ARG A 62 2.24 -0.06 9.46
CA ARG A 62 1.07 -0.80 9.96
C ARG A 62 -0.13 -0.65 9.03
N ALA A 63 -0.37 0.54 8.48
CA ALA A 63 -1.44 0.77 7.53
C ALA A 63 -1.27 -0.05 6.24
N LEU A 64 -0.04 -0.20 5.75
CA LEU A 64 0.30 -1.04 4.60
C LEU A 64 0.01 -2.53 4.86
N ILE A 65 0.44 -3.03 6.03
CA ILE A 65 0.19 -4.42 6.44
C ILE A 65 -1.32 -4.67 6.57
N GLN A 66 -2.03 -3.77 7.26
CA GLN A 66 -3.48 -3.88 7.44
C GLN A 66 -4.23 -3.87 6.10
N PHE A 67 -3.75 -3.08 5.14
CA PHE A 67 -4.29 -3.06 3.79
C PHE A 67 -4.16 -4.42 3.10
N TRP A 68 -3.03 -5.10 3.22
CA TRP A 68 -2.85 -6.44 2.63
C TRP A 68 -3.69 -7.50 3.30
N GLU A 69 -3.88 -7.44 4.62
CA GLU A 69 -4.84 -8.31 5.31
C GLU A 69 -6.27 -8.10 4.78
N ASN A 70 -6.66 -6.85 4.55
CA ASN A 70 -7.96 -6.51 3.97
C ASN A 70 -8.09 -6.99 2.52
N CYS A 71 -7.00 -6.92 1.74
CA CYS A 71 -6.93 -7.53 0.41
C CYS A 71 -7.13 -9.04 0.48
N ASN A 72 -6.45 -9.72 1.39
CA ASN A 72 -6.56 -11.16 1.57
C ASN A 72 -8.01 -11.57 1.90
N LYS A 73 -8.66 -10.87 2.83
CA LYS A 73 -10.09 -11.07 3.17
C LYS A 73 -11.03 -10.78 2.00
N ALA A 74 -10.76 -9.75 1.21
CA ALA A 74 -11.59 -9.41 0.05
C ALA A 74 -11.49 -10.47 -1.06
N LEU A 75 -10.31 -11.10 -1.22
CA LEU A 75 -10.10 -12.18 -2.19
C LEU A 75 -10.87 -13.45 -1.86
N GLU A 76 -11.27 -13.68 -0.61
CA GLU A 76 -12.19 -14.79 -0.25
C GLU A 76 -13.53 -14.68 -0.99
N ARG A 77 -13.98 -13.44 -1.25
CA ARG A 77 -15.27 -13.16 -1.88
C ARG A 77 -15.15 -12.84 -3.37
N THR A 78 -14.07 -12.18 -3.78
CA THR A 78 -13.90 -11.76 -5.18
C THR A 78 -12.42 -11.77 -5.57
N PRO A 79 -11.97 -12.71 -6.42
CA PRO A 79 -10.58 -12.82 -6.83
C PRO A 79 -10.23 -11.82 -7.95
N ALA A 80 -10.41 -10.53 -7.71
CA ALA A 80 -10.16 -9.48 -8.70
C ALA A 80 -9.15 -8.45 -8.19
N TRP A 81 -7.92 -8.59 -8.68
CA TRP A 81 -6.86 -7.58 -8.52
C TRP A 81 -6.96 -6.50 -9.58
N THR A 82 -6.78 -5.26 -9.15
CA THR A 82 -6.66 -4.09 -10.00
C THR A 82 -5.24 -3.54 -9.90
N PRO A 83 -4.46 -3.53 -11.00
CA PRO A 83 -3.17 -2.87 -11.01
C PRO A 83 -3.37 -1.37 -10.84
N LEU A 84 -2.50 -0.73 -10.07
CA LEU A 84 -2.52 0.71 -9.89
C LEU A 84 -1.44 1.31 -10.77
N THR A 85 -1.85 2.13 -11.73
CA THR A 85 -0.89 2.87 -12.55
C THR A 85 -0.46 4.09 -11.74
N PHE A 86 0.84 4.20 -11.46
CA PHE A 86 1.42 5.43 -10.94
C PHE A 86 1.39 6.46 -12.09
N VAL A 87 0.41 7.36 -12.08
CA VAL A 87 0.38 8.54 -12.96
C VAL A 87 0.95 9.72 -12.19
#